data_AF-A0A2A8BFC4-F1
#
_entry.id   AF-A0A2A8BFC4-F1
#
_cell.length_a   1.000
_cell.length_b   1.000
_cell.length_c   1.000
_cell.angle_alpha   90.00
_cell.angle_beta   90.00
_cell.angle_gamma   90.00
#
_symmetry.space_group_name_H-M   'P 1'
#
loop_
_entity.id
_entity.type
_entity.pdbx_description
1 polymer ?
#
loop_
_entity_poly.entity_id
_entity_poly.type
_entity_poly.pdbx_seq_one_letter_code
_entity_poly.pdbx_strand_id
1 'polypeptide(L)'
;TGTGYLGTILMILPIIVFSFNHSPMISSFVMKQRATYGIDATDAKCAQIQKVCYIMTFAVVMFFVWSSTLSLTPDDLKVAKEQNLSILSYLANELNSPVITIAAPIIAFMAITKSFLGHYIGAYEVMRDMIIKSGKKRGKDLGEKTVKTMILTFVVLTCWYVAYTNPSILGIIDALSGPLVAAILCLLPMYAIHKVPVLAKYRGKMSNVFVIVIGILTVLASIRSLF
;
A
#
# COMPACT_ATOMS: atom_id res chain seq x y z
N THR A 1 -3.45 9.78 -28.04
CA THR A 1 -4.68 8.99 -28.25
C THR A 1 -5.63 9.29 -27.11
N GLY A 2 -6.76 9.92 -27.40
CA GLY A 2 -7.63 10.52 -26.40
C GLY A 2 -8.29 9.50 -25.47
N THR A 3 -7.82 9.42 -24.24
CA THR A 3 -8.69 9.08 -23.13
C THR A 3 -9.35 10.38 -22.68
N GLY A 4 -10.67 10.51 -22.87
CA GLY A 4 -11.41 11.58 -22.21
C GLY A 4 -11.21 11.50 -20.69
N TYR A 5 -11.62 12.52 -19.93
CA TYR A 5 -11.40 12.59 -18.47
C TYR A 5 -11.73 11.27 -17.72
N LEU A 6 -12.77 10.56 -18.16
CA LEU A 6 -13.16 9.26 -17.61
C LEU A 6 -12.08 8.16 -17.79
N GLY A 7 -11.41 8.13 -18.93
CA GLY A 7 -10.33 7.19 -19.21
C GLY A 7 -9.07 7.50 -18.42
N THR A 8 -8.75 8.77 -18.20
CA THR A 8 -7.65 9.19 -17.31
C THR A 8 -7.93 8.79 -15.86
N ILE A 9 -9.15 9.02 -15.37
CA ILE A 9 -9.58 8.59 -14.03
C ILE A 9 -9.45 7.07 -13.87
N LEU A 10 -9.90 6.32 -14.87
CA LEU A 10 -9.82 4.86 -14.86
C LEU A 10 -8.36 4.37 -14.77
N MET A 11 -7.44 5.00 -15.49
CA MET A 11 -6.02 4.63 -15.49
C MET A 11 -5.31 4.96 -14.16
N ILE A 12 -5.76 5.97 -13.43
CA ILE A 12 -5.16 6.36 -12.12
C ILE A 12 -5.80 5.57 -10.96
N LEU A 13 -6.93 4.91 -11.19
CA LEU A 13 -7.65 4.13 -10.18
C LEU A 13 -6.77 3.10 -9.43
N PRO A 14 -5.86 2.34 -10.09
CA PRO A 14 -4.94 1.43 -9.40
C PRO A 14 -4.03 2.15 -8.41
N ILE A 15 -3.47 3.29 -8.81
CA ILE A 15 -2.61 4.13 -7.98
C ILE A 15 -3.39 4.62 -6.75
N ILE A 16 -4.65 5.04 -6.93
CA ILE A 16 -5.51 5.50 -5.82
C ILE A 16 -5.84 4.35 -4.86
N VAL A 17 -6.23 3.18 -5.37
CA VAL A 17 -6.53 2.02 -4.51
C VAL A 17 -5.27 1.60 -3.73
N PHE A 18 -4.12 1.59 -4.40
CA PHE A 18 -2.84 1.27 -3.78
C PHE A 18 -2.43 2.30 -2.71
N SER A 19 -2.66 3.60 -2.92
CA SER A 19 -2.25 4.65 -1.98
C SER A 19 -2.93 4.55 -0.61
N PHE A 20 -4.08 3.87 -0.52
CA PHE A 20 -4.79 3.62 0.74
C PHE A 20 -4.58 2.20 1.28
N ASN A 21 -3.64 1.44 0.71
CA ASN A 21 -3.30 0.10 1.18
C ASN A 21 -2.54 0.15 2.51
N HIS A 22 -3.17 -0.37 3.55
CA HIS A 22 -2.58 -0.58 4.89
C HIS A 22 -2.81 -2.03 5.37
N SER A 23 -3.16 -2.93 4.44
CA SER A 23 -3.41 -4.35 4.73
C SER A 23 -2.29 -5.05 5.50
N PRO A 24 -0.98 -4.76 5.31
CA PRO A 24 0.07 -5.44 6.07
C PRO A 24 -0.01 -5.19 7.57
N MET A 25 -0.61 -4.08 8.00
CA MET A 25 -0.70 -3.69 9.41
C MET A 25 -1.99 -4.17 10.08
N ILE A 26 -3.02 -4.59 9.31
CA ILE A 26 -4.35 -4.89 9.85
C ILE A 26 -4.32 -6.00 10.90
N SER A 27 -3.61 -7.10 10.65
CA SER A 27 -3.56 -8.24 11.57
C SER A 27 -3.00 -7.83 12.93
N SER A 28 -1.80 -7.23 12.94
CA SER A 28 -1.14 -6.76 14.17
C SER A 28 -1.95 -5.68 14.88
N PHE A 29 -2.60 -4.79 14.12
CA PHE A 29 -3.50 -3.78 14.66
C PHE A 29 -4.69 -4.39 15.41
N VAL A 30 -5.42 -5.32 14.77
CA VAL A 30 -6.59 -6.00 15.37
C VAL A 30 -6.17 -6.82 16.59
N MET A 31 -5.05 -7.55 16.51
CA MET A 31 -4.53 -8.32 17.65
C MET A 31 -4.20 -7.42 18.85
N LYS A 32 -3.61 -6.24 18.61
CA LYS A 32 -3.35 -5.26 19.67
C LYS A 32 -4.64 -4.72 20.28
N GLN A 33 -5.63 -4.35 19.46
CA GLN A 33 -6.91 -3.86 19.98
C GLN A 33 -7.66 -4.93 20.77
N ARG A 34 -7.62 -6.19 20.31
CA ARG A 34 -8.21 -7.34 21.01
C ARG A 34 -7.58 -7.56 22.38
N ALA A 35 -6.26 -7.45 22.48
CA ALA A 35 -5.56 -7.58 23.75
C ALA A 35 -5.90 -6.43 24.73
N THR A 36 -6.18 -5.23 24.22
CA THR A 36 -6.46 -4.05 25.06
C THR A 36 -7.94 -3.92 25.44
N TYR A 37 -8.87 -4.23 24.54
CA TYR A 37 -10.30 -3.94 24.70
C TYR A 37 -11.18 -5.19 24.80
N GLY A 38 -10.61 -6.39 24.66
CA GLY A 38 -11.37 -7.65 24.67
C GLY A 38 -12.12 -7.90 23.36
N ILE A 39 -12.59 -9.14 23.19
CA ILE A 39 -13.15 -9.65 21.91
C ILE A 39 -14.38 -8.84 21.48
N ASP A 40 -15.31 -8.59 22.40
CA ASP A 40 -16.61 -8.00 22.09
C ASP A 40 -16.51 -6.55 21.62
N ALA A 41 -15.55 -5.79 22.17
CA ALA A 41 -15.34 -4.38 21.81
C ALA A 41 -14.33 -4.19 20.67
N THR A 42 -13.61 -5.24 20.24
CA THR A 42 -12.52 -5.13 19.25
C THR A 42 -13.02 -4.54 17.93
N ASP A 43 -14.09 -5.09 17.36
CA ASP A 43 -14.62 -4.66 16.06
C ASP A 43 -14.99 -3.16 16.09
N ALA A 44 -15.70 -2.73 17.13
CA ALA A 44 -16.14 -1.34 17.28
C ALA A 44 -14.95 -0.37 17.47
N LYS A 45 -13.95 -0.76 18.30
CA LYS A 45 -12.76 0.05 18.53
C LYS A 45 -11.88 0.14 17.29
N CYS A 46 -11.68 -0.96 16.58
CA CYS A 46 -10.99 -0.96 15.29
C CYS A 46 -11.67 -0.03 14.29
N ALA A 47 -13.00 -0.10 14.16
CA ALA A 47 -13.76 0.77 13.25
C ALA A 47 -13.65 2.26 13.63
N GLN A 48 -13.73 2.59 14.92
CA GLN A 48 -13.59 3.96 15.41
C GLN A 48 -12.21 4.53 15.08
N ILE A 49 -11.14 3.80 15.42
CA ILE A 49 -9.75 4.23 15.17
C ILE A 49 -9.51 4.37 13.67
N GLN A 50 -9.90 3.38 12.87
CA GLN A 50 -9.73 3.43 11.41
C GLN A 50 -10.46 4.61 10.79
N LYS A 51 -11.70 4.90 11.22
CA LYS A 51 -12.45 6.06 10.71
C LYS A 51 -11.69 7.37 10.94
N VAL A 52 -11.15 7.59 12.14
CA VAL A 52 -10.37 8.79 12.44
C VAL A 52 -9.08 8.82 11.62
N CYS A 53 -8.36 7.71 11.54
CA CYS A 53 -7.15 7.61 10.72
C CYS A 53 -7.43 7.94 9.25
N TYR A 54 -8.49 7.41 8.64
CA TYR A 54 -8.82 7.71 7.26
C TYR A 54 -9.16 9.18 7.03
N ILE A 55 -9.95 9.79 7.93
CA ILE A 55 -10.28 11.21 7.83
C ILE A 55 -9.00 12.05 7.89
N MET A 56 -8.13 11.78 8.87
CA MET A 56 -6.86 12.50 9.03
C MET A 56 -5.94 12.30 7.82
N THR A 57 -5.75 11.06 7.37
CA THR A 57 -4.93 10.74 6.19
C THR A 57 -5.45 11.45 4.95
N PHE A 58 -6.76 11.37 4.70
CA PHE A 58 -7.37 12.04 3.54
C PHE A 58 -7.17 13.55 3.60
N ALA A 59 -7.43 14.19 4.74
CA ALA A 59 -7.27 15.64 4.90
C ALA A 59 -5.82 16.07 4.64
N VAL A 60 -4.84 15.39 5.25
CA VAL A 60 -3.42 15.73 5.11
C VAL A 60 -2.92 15.49 3.70
N VAL A 61 -3.26 14.35 3.09
CA VAL A 61 -2.85 14.01 1.71
C VAL A 61 -3.44 15.01 0.73
N MET A 62 -4.74 15.32 0.85
CA MET A 62 -5.38 16.23 -0.09
C MET A 62 -4.88 17.67 0.09
N PHE A 63 -4.64 18.10 1.33
CA PHE A 63 -3.97 19.39 1.59
C PHE A 63 -2.61 19.47 0.91
N PHE A 64 -1.79 18.41 1.04
CA PHE A 64 -0.49 18.35 0.37
C PHE A 64 -0.63 18.36 -1.16
N VAL A 65 -1.54 17.58 -1.72
CA VAL A 65 -1.80 17.52 -3.17
C VAL A 65 -2.19 18.91 -3.69
N TRP A 66 -3.17 19.58 -3.09
CA TRP A 66 -3.58 20.92 -3.51
C TRP A 66 -2.44 21.92 -3.39
N SER A 67 -1.72 21.91 -2.27
CA SER A 67 -0.56 22.78 -2.08
C SER A 67 0.49 22.55 -3.17
N SER A 68 0.83 21.30 -3.49
CA SER A 68 1.80 20.99 -4.55
C SER A 68 1.29 21.41 -5.93
N THR A 69 0.02 21.17 -6.26
CA THR A 69 -0.54 21.57 -7.56
C THR A 69 -0.63 23.08 -7.76
N LEU A 70 -0.76 23.86 -6.68
CA LEU A 70 -0.74 25.32 -6.75
C LEU A 70 0.67 25.89 -6.82
N SER A 71 1.66 25.15 -6.31
CA SER A 71 3.07 25.57 -6.28
C SER A 71 3.91 25.09 -7.45
N LEU A 72 3.49 24.03 -8.16
CA LEU A 72 4.26 23.39 -9.23
C LEU A 72 3.57 23.52 -10.58
N THR A 73 4.36 23.71 -11.62
CA THR A 73 3.89 23.69 -12.99
C THR A 73 3.74 22.25 -13.51
N PRO A 74 2.99 22.01 -14.59
CA PRO A 74 2.92 20.70 -15.22
C PRO A 74 4.29 20.18 -15.70
N ASP A 75 5.22 21.07 -16.06
CA ASP A 75 6.56 20.66 -16.51
C ASP A 75 7.43 20.22 -15.33
N ASP A 76 7.31 20.88 -14.17
CA ASP A 76 7.97 20.46 -12.93
C ASP A 76 7.56 19.03 -12.53
N LEU A 77 6.27 18.71 -12.65
CA LEU A 77 5.74 17.38 -12.38
C LEU A 77 6.27 16.31 -13.35
N LYS A 78 6.52 16.68 -14.62
CA LYS A 78 7.15 15.77 -15.59
C LYS A 78 8.60 15.52 -15.21
N VAL A 79 9.36 16.56 -14.88
CA VAL A 79 10.77 16.43 -14.45
C VAL A 79 10.87 15.56 -13.20
N ALA A 80 10.02 15.82 -12.20
CA ALA A 80 9.98 15.01 -10.97
C ALA A 80 9.70 13.52 -11.28
N LYS A 81 8.76 13.25 -12.20
CA LYS A 81 8.44 11.89 -12.66
C LYS A 81 9.60 11.22 -13.39
N GLU A 82 10.26 11.95 -14.31
CA GLU A 82 11.41 11.44 -15.08
C GLU A 82 12.60 11.12 -14.17
N GLN A 83 12.83 11.94 -13.15
CA GLN A 83 13.86 11.72 -12.14
C GLN A 83 13.49 10.67 -11.08
N ASN A 84 12.26 10.11 -11.14
CA ASN A 84 11.72 9.17 -10.16
C ASN A 84 11.77 9.71 -8.72
N LEU A 85 11.62 11.03 -8.55
CA LEU A 85 11.65 11.70 -7.26
C LEU A 85 10.24 11.84 -6.67
N SER A 86 10.16 11.83 -5.34
CA SER A 86 8.94 12.28 -4.65
C SER A 86 8.78 13.79 -4.83
N ILE A 87 7.53 14.28 -4.82
CA ILE A 87 7.25 15.71 -4.91
C ILE A 87 7.93 16.50 -3.79
N LEU A 88 8.00 15.94 -2.58
CA LEU A 88 8.69 16.57 -1.46
C LEU A 88 10.20 16.69 -1.71
N SER A 89 10.82 15.65 -2.28
CA SER A 89 12.24 15.67 -2.66
C SER A 89 12.52 16.64 -3.80
N TYR A 90 11.63 16.71 -4.79
CA TYR A 90 11.73 17.65 -5.90
C TYR A 90 11.65 19.11 -5.40
N LEU A 91 10.64 19.42 -4.57
CA LEU A 91 10.50 20.73 -3.94
C LEU A 91 11.72 21.12 -3.10
N ALA A 92 12.37 20.17 -2.44
CA ALA A 92 13.58 20.43 -1.65
C ALA A 92 14.80 20.83 -2.49
N ASN A 93 14.84 20.39 -3.75
CA ASN A 93 15.92 20.68 -4.70
C ASN A 93 15.67 21.98 -5.47
N GLU A 94 14.42 22.27 -5.81
CA GLU A 94 14.05 23.45 -6.61
C GLU A 94 13.77 24.69 -5.76
N LEU A 95 13.20 24.52 -4.57
CA LEU A 95 12.97 25.64 -3.67
C LEU A 95 14.30 26.02 -3.02
N ASN A 96 14.75 27.25 -3.29
CA ASN A 96 15.85 27.91 -2.57
C ASN A 96 15.47 28.28 -1.12
N SER A 97 14.78 27.39 -0.40
CA SER A 97 14.36 27.58 0.99
C SER A 97 15.18 26.66 1.90
N PRO A 98 16.11 27.22 2.71
CA PRO A 98 16.95 26.43 3.62
C PRO A 98 16.15 25.53 4.56
N VAL A 99 14.95 25.96 4.96
CA VAL A 99 14.06 25.18 5.83
C VAL A 99 13.60 23.90 5.15
N ILE A 100 13.18 23.98 3.88
CA ILE A 100 12.63 22.84 3.15
C ILE A 100 13.75 21.86 2.78
N THR A 101 14.90 22.37 2.34
CA THR A 101 16.08 21.55 2.00
C THR A 101 16.55 20.68 3.18
N ILE A 102 16.43 21.17 4.42
CA ILE A 102 16.79 20.40 5.62
C ILE A 102 15.63 19.51 6.10
N ALA A 103 14.40 20.03 6.13
CA ALA A 103 13.27 19.30 6.69
C ALA A 103 12.82 18.13 5.80
N ALA A 104 12.83 18.30 4.48
CA ALA A 104 12.30 17.30 3.54
C ALA A 104 13.02 15.94 3.62
N PRO A 105 14.38 15.86 3.62
CA PRO A 105 15.08 14.59 3.80
C PRO A 105 14.77 13.90 5.14
N ILE A 106 14.67 14.67 6.23
CA ILE A 106 14.35 14.14 7.56
C ILE A 106 12.94 13.53 7.57
N ILE A 107 11.96 14.27 7.02
CA ILE A 107 10.57 13.81 6.90
C ILE A 107 10.52 12.55 6.03
N ALA A 108 11.21 12.54 4.88
CA ALA A 108 11.27 11.40 3.99
C ALA A 108 11.87 10.17 4.68
N PHE A 109 12.99 10.33 5.40
CA PHE A 109 13.63 9.25 6.13
C PHE A 109 12.74 8.65 7.21
N MET A 110 12.08 9.50 8.02
CA MET A 110 11.14 9.07 9.05
C MET A 110 9.94 8.34 8.44
N ALA A 111 9.39 8.86 7.34
CA ALA A 111 8.26 8.27 6.64
C ALA A 111 8.61 6.89 6.04
N ILE A 112 9.75 6.79 5.36
CA ILE A 112 10.24 5.54 4.75
C ILE A 112 10.49 4.49 5.84
N THR A 113 11.20 4.86 6.93
CA THR A 113 11.51 3.94 8.03
C THR A 113 10.24 3.39 8.67
N LYS A 114 9.27 4.26 8.99
CA LYS A 114 7.99 3.85 9.57
C LYS A 114 7.21 2.93 8.62
N SER A 115 7.11 3.30 7.34
CA SER A 115 6.39 2.51 6.33
C SER A 115 7.03 1.14 6.13
N PHE A 116 8.37 1.09 6.06
CA PHE A 116 9.13 -0.14 5.88
C PHE A 116 8.88 -1.14 6.99
N LEU A 117 8.90 -0.72 8.26
CA LEU A 117 8.67 -1.63 9.40
C LEU A 117 7.29 -2.30 9.33
N GLY A 118 6.23 -1.55 8.96
CA GLY A 118 4.89 -2.09 8.83
C GLY A 118 4.78 -3.16 7.73
N HIS A 119 5.39 -2.90 6.57
CA HIS A 119 5.39 -3.84 5.44
C HIS A 119 6.29 -5.05 5.70
N TYR A 120 7.46 -4.83 6.30
CA TYR A 120 8.44 -5.87 6.62
C TYR A 120 7.87 -6.89 7.60
N ILE A 121 7.19 -6.45 8.67
CA ILE A 121 6.60 -7.37 9.65
C ILE A 121 5.57 -8.29 8.99
N GLY A 122 4.64 -7.73 8.22
CA GLY A 122 3.62 -8.52 7.51
C GLY A 122 4.22 -9.48 6.48
N ALA A 123 5.21 -9.02 5.70
CA ALA A 123 5.88 -9.86 4.72
C ALA A 123 6.71 -10.98 5.38
N TYR A 124 7.39 -10.66 6.48
CA TYR A 124 8.18 -11.62 7.26
C TYR A 124 7.32 -12.75 7.81
N GLU A 125 6.17 -12.43 8.42
CA GLU A 125 5.23 -13.42 8.96
C GLU A 125 4.79 -14.40 7.88
N VAL A 126 4.37 -13.89 6.72
CA VAL A 126 3.90 -14.71 5.59
C VAL A 126 5.03 -15.59 5.04
N MET A 127 6.21 -15.00 4.75
CA MET A 127 7.35 -15.75 4.22
C MET A 127 7.84 -16.82 5.19
N ARG A 128 7.94 -16.50 6.48
CA ARG A 128 8.36 -17.45 7.52
C ARG A 128 7.42 -18.64 7.57
N ASP A 129 6.12 -18.41 7.64
CA ASP A 129 5.12 -19.47 7.72
C ASP A 129 5.12 -20.33 6.45
N MET A 130 5.28 -19.72 5.27
CA MET A 130 5.40 -20.44 4.01
C MET A 130 6.63 -21.34 3.97
N ILE A 131 7.79 -20.84 4.40
CA ILE A 131 9.05 -21.60 4.41
C ILE A 131 8.95 -22.77 5.40
N ILE A 132 8.47 -22.54 6.63
CA ILE A 132 8.33 -23.59 7.65
C ILE A 132 7.34 -24.66 7.20
N LYS A 133 6.15 -24.28 6.72
CA LYS A 133 5.14 -25.24 6.24
C LYS A 133 5.65 -26.05 5.05
N SER A 134 6.33 -25.40 4.10
CA SER A 134 6.90 -26.06 2.92
C SER A 134 8.05 -26.99 3.30
N GLY A 135 8.89 -26.59 4.25
CA GLY A 135 9.96 -27.41 4.81
C GLY A 135 9.42 -28.68 5.47
N LYS A 136 8.42 -28.54 6.36
CA LYS A 136 7.77 -29.65 7.04
C LYS A 136 7.15 -30.65 6.05
N LYS A 137 6.47 -30.17 5.01
CA LYS A 137 5.91 -31.03 3.93
C LYS A 137 7.00 -31.83 3.19
N ARG A 138 8.23 -31.34 3.17
CA ARG A 138 9.41 -31.99 2.56
C ARG A 138 10.26 -32.78 3.59
N GLY A 139 9.77 -32.99 4.81
CA GLY A 139 10.49 -33.69 5.87
C GLY A 139 11.69 -32.93 6.44
N LYS A 140 11.80 -31.62 6.18
CA LYS A 140 12.88 -30.76 6.71
C LYS A 140 12.35 -29.88 7.82
N ASP A 141 12.95 -29.96 9.01
CA ASP A 141 12.70 -29.00 10.07
C ASP A 141 13.74 -27.88 10.01
N LEU A 142 13.33 -26.72 9.51
CA LEU A 142 14.20 -25.56 9.38
C LEU A 142 14.15 -24.77 10.69
N GLY A 143 15.29 -24.64 11.36
CA GLY A 143 15.39 -23.83 12.57
C GLY A 143 15.05 -22.36 12.32
N GLU A 144 14.39 -21.73 13.29
CA GLU A 144 13.96 -20.32 13.23
C GLU A 144 15.07 -19.34 12.84
N LYS A 145 16.28 -19.54 13.37
CA LYS A 145 17.43 -18.70 13.06
C LYS A 145 17.78 -18.74 11.57
N THR A 146 17.73 -19.91 10.96
CA THR A 146 18.03 -20.10 9.53
C THR A 146 16.97 -19.45 8.66
N VAL A 147 15.68 -19.63 8.99
CA VAL A 147 14.57 -19.01 8.27
C VAL A 147 14.66 -17.49 8.36
N LYS A 148 14.92 -16.96 9.57
CA LYS A 148 15.10 -15.51 9.78
C LYS A 148 16.24 -14.95 8.95
N THR A 149 17.42 -15.57 8.98
CA THR A 149 18.57 -15.12 8.19
C THR A 149 18.27 -15.18 6.70
N MET A 150 17.62 -16.24 6.21
CA MET A 150 17.24 -16.37 4.81
C MET A 150 16.31 -15.24 4.35
N ILE A 151 15.25 -14.96 5.12
CA ILE A 151 14.31 -13.88 4.81
C ILE A 151 15.00 -12.52 4.84
N LEU A 152 15.81 -12.25 5.87
CA LEU A 152 16.50 -10.97 5.99
C LEU A 152 17.48 -10.76 4.84
N THR A 153 18.29 -11.76 4.51
CA THR A 153 19.21 -11.71 3.36
C THR A 153 18.45 -11.47 2.07
N PHE A 154 17.35 -12.19 1.84
CA PHE A 154 16.51 -12.00 0.66
C PHE A 154 15.97 -10.57 0.56
N VAL A 155 15.41 -10.02 1.65
CA VAL A 155 14.87 -8.67 1.69
C VAL A 155 15.96 -7.64 1.42
N VAL A 156 17.11 -7.74 2.09
CA VAL A 156 18.22 -6.79 1.92
C VAL A 156 18.75 -6.82 0.48
N LEU A 157 18.99 -8.00 -0.08
CA LEU A 157 19.47 -8.13 -1.46
C LEU A 157 18.45 -7.59 -2.47
N THR A 158 17.17 -7.85 -2.25
CA THR A 158 16.10 -7.34 -3.13
C THR A 158 16.00 -5.82 -3.04
N CYS A 159 16.00 -5.25 -1.83
CA CYS A 159 15.98 -3.80 -1.63
C CYS A 159 17.21 -3.14 -2.25
N TRP A 160 18.40 -3.72 -2.10
CA TRP A 160 19.62 -3.21 -2.72
C TRP A 160 19.54 -3.25 -4.25
N TYR A 161 19.08 -4.37 -4.82
CA TYR A 161 18.89 -4.49 -6.25
C TYR A 161 17.90 -3.45 -6.81
N VAL A 162 16.77 -3.25 -6.14
CA VAL A 162 15.78 -2.24 -6.53
C VAL A 162 16.36 -0.82 -6.39
N ALA A 163 17.10 -0.53 -5.33
CA ALA A 163 17.75 0.77 -5.15
C ALA A 163 18.79 1.05 -6.24
N TYR A 164 19.55 0.03 -6.66
CA TYR A 164 20.55 0.15 -7.72
C TYR A 164 19.91 0.34 -9.11
N THR A 165 18.89 -0.45 -9.43
CA THR A 165 18.21 -0.38 -10.73
C THR A 165 17.29 0.83 -10.88
N ASN A 166 16.90 1.46 -9.77
CA ASN A 166 16.00 2.62 -9.71
C ASN A 166 14.77 2.50 -10.65
N PRO A 167 13.99 1.40 -10.57
CA PRO A 167 12.81 1.25 -11.41
C PRO A 167 11.78 2.33 -11.08
N SER A 168 11.00 2.73 -12.09
CA SER A 168 9.93 3.72 -11.91
C SER A 168 8.97 3.29 -10.80
N ILE A 169 8.83 4.13 -9.76
CA ILE A 169 7.94 3.86 -8.64
C ILE A 169 6.49 3.76 -9.13
N LEU A 170 6.09 4.70 -9.99
CA LEU A 170 4.77 4.66 -10.64
C LEU A 170 4.61 3.40 -11.49
N GLY A 171 5.64 3.02 -12.25
CA GLY A 171 5.62 1.79 -13.03
C GLY A 171 5.45 0.52 -12.18
N ILE A 172 6.09 0.44 -11.01
CA ILE A 172 5.90 -0.69 -10.07
C ILE A 172 4.47 -0.71 -9.54
N ILE A 173 3.92 0.45 -9.17
CA ILE A 173 2.54 0.55 -8.69
C ILE A 173 1.59 0.07 -9.79
N ASP A 174 1.76 0.55 -11.02
CA ASP A 174 0.89 0.19 -12.13
C ASP A 174 0.99 -1.30 -12.49
N ALA A 175 2.21 -1.83 -12.64
CA ALA A 175 2.45 -3.19 -13.13
C ALA A 175 2.22 -4.29 -12.07
N LEU A 176 2.69 -4.06 -10.84
CA LEU A 176 2.73 -5.09 -9.80
C LEU A 176 1.53 -4.98 -8.85
N SER A 177 1.07 -3.75 -8.59
CA SER A 177 0.03 -3.53 -7.60
C SER A 177 -1.37 -3.56 -8.21
N GLY A 178 -1.56 -3.10 -9.44
CA GLY A 178 -2.90 -2.89 -10.00
C GLY A 178 -3.85 -4.10 -9.97
N PRO A 179 -3.54 -5.22 -10.66
CA PRO A 179 -4.44 -6.36 -10.71
C PRO A 179 -4.46 -7.14 -9.39
N LEU A 180 -3.29 -7.34 -8.78
CA LEU A 180 -3.13 -8.16 -7.58
C LEU A 180 -3.74 -7.48 -6.35
N VAL A 181 -3.45 -6.19 -6.14
CA VAL A 181 -3.96 -5.44 -4.98
C VAL A 181 -5.44 -5.19 -5.11
N ALA A 182 -5.97 -4.88 -6.30
CA ALA A 182 -7.42 -4.76 -6.49
C ALA A 182 -8.15 -6.08 -6.24
N ALA A 183 -7.59 -7.21 -6.71
CA ALA A 183 -8.16 -8.51 -6.44
C ALA A 183 -8.15 -8.84 -4.94
N ILE A 184 -7.03 -8.60 -4.24
CA ILE A 184 -6.87 -8.94 -2.82
C ILE A 184 -7.62 -7.96 -1.90
N LEU A 185 -7.60 -6.66 -2.17
CA LEU A 185 -8.21 -5.65 -1.30
C LEU A 185 -9.71 -5.49 -1.56
N CYS A 186 -10.15 -5.54 -2.81
CA CYS A 186 -11.54 -5.27 -3.17
C CYS A 186 -12.34 -6.57 -3.39
N LEU A 187 -11.84 -7.50 -4.21
CA LEU A 187 -12.63 -8.67 -4.63
C LEU A 187 -12.60 -9.81 -3.61
N LEU A 188 -11.44 -10.11 -3.02
CA LEU A 188 -11.27 -11.23 -2.07
C LEU A 188 -12.16 -11.07 -0.82
N PRO A 189 -12.29 -9.90 -0.17
CA PRO A 189 -13.19 -9.76 0.97
C PRO A 189 -14.66 -9.95 0.58
N MET A 190 -15.03 -9.49 -0.63
CA MET A 190 -16.39 -9.65 -1.15
C MET A 190 -16.71 -11.12 -1.41
N TYR A 191 -15.75 -11.87 -1.96
CA TYR A 191 -15.86 -13.32 -2.07
C TYR A 191 -15.94 -14.00 -0.69
N ALA A 192 -15.08 -13.60 0.25
CA ALA A 192 -15.01 -14.18 1.60
C ALA A 192 -16.32 -13.99 2.38
N ILE A 193 -16.98 -12.84 2.27
CA ILE A 193 -18.29 -12.58 2.92
C ILE A 193 -19.36 -13.58 2.45
N HIS A 194 -19.30 -14.04 1.20
CA HIS A 194 -20.26 -15.01 0.64
C HIS A 194 -19.90 -16.48 0.95
N LYS A 195 -18.63 -16.79 1.15
CA LYS A 195 -18.18 -18.17 1.42
C LYS A 195 -18.04 -18.50 2.90
N VAL A 196 -17.65 -17.54 3.74
CA VAL A 196 -17.33 -17.77 5.14
C VAL A 196 -18.55 -17.45 6.02
N PRO A 197 -19.14 -18.43 6.74
CA PRO A 197 -20.37 -18.22 7.52
C PRO A 197 -20.27 -17.12 8.58
N VAL A 198 -19.12 -17.00 9.27
CA VAL A 198 -18.93 -15.96 10.31
C VAL A 198 -18.93 -14.53 9.73
N LEU A 199 -18.66 -14.38 8.44
CA LEU A 199 -18.70 -13.08 7.74
C LEU A 199 -20.06 -12.77 7.14
N ALA A 200 -21.05 -13.68 7.24
CA ALA A 200 -22.37 -13.50 6.64
C ALA A 200 -23.09 -12.24 7.17
N LYS A 201 -22.77 -11.79 8.40
CA LYS A 201 -23.26 -10.52 9.00
C LYS A 201 -22.94 -9.27 8.16
N TYR A 202 -22.01 -9.35 7.20
CA TYR A 202 -21.61 -8.25 6.32
C TYR A 202 -22.22 -8.33 4.91
N ARG A 203 -23.10 -9.30 4.62
CA ARG A 203 -23.76 -9.46 3.31
C ARG A 203 -24.79 -8.36 3.03
N GLY A 204 -25.14 -8.19 1.76
CA GLY A 204 -26.27 -7.37 1.32
C GLY A 204 -26.12 -5.84 1.44
N LYS A 205 -24.97 -5.34 1.93
CA LYS A 205 -24.73 -3.91 2.03
C LYS A 205 -24.45 -3.30 0.66
N MET A 206 -25.02 -2.14 0.35
CA MET A 206 -24.76 -1.42 -0.91
C MET A 206 -23.28 -1.07 -1.11
N SER A 207 -22.55 -0.86 -0.01
CA SER A 207 -21.09 -0.69 -0.05
C SER A 207 -20.36 -1.86 -0.70
N ASN A 208 -20.89 -3.08 -0.61
CA ASN A 208 -20.28 -4.27 -1.20
C ASN A 208 -20.31 -4.19 -2.72
N VAL A 209 -21.42 -3.72 -3.29
CA VAL A 209 -21.56 -3.52 -4.75
C VAL A 209 -20.54 -2.49 -5.23
N PHE A 210 -20.42 -1.36 -4.51
CA PHE A 210 -19.43 -0.34 -4.83
C PHE A 210 -18.00 -0.90 -4.83
N VAL A 211 -17.62 -1.65 -3.80
CA VAL A 211 -16.27 -2.26 -3.70
C VAL A 211 -16.02 -3.26 -4.83
N ILE A 212 -17.02 -4.06 -5.22
CA ILE A 212 -16.90 -5.00 -6.35
C ILE A 212 -16.68 -4.23 -7.65
N VAL A 213 -17.50 -3.22 -7.92
CA VAL A 213 -17.41 -2.42 -9.15
C VAL A 213 -16.05 -1.74 -9.26
N ILE A 214 -15.60 -1.06 -8.20
CA ILE A 214 -14.28 -0.44 -8.16
C ILE A 214 -13.18 -1.48 -8.33
N GLY A 215 -13.26 -2.62 -7.64
CA GLY A 215 -12.28 -3.70 -7.78
C GLY A 215 -12.17 -4.22 -9.22
N ILE A 216 -13.29 -4.46 -9.90
CA ILE A 216 -13.32 -4.90 -11.30
C ILE A 216 -12.73 -3.82 -12.21
N LEU A 217 -13.15 -2.56 -12.06
CA LEU A 217 -12.63 -1.45 -12.85
C LEU A 217 -11.12 -1.29 -12.68
N THR A 218 -10.60 -1.41 -11.46
CA THR A 218 -9.17 -1.34 -11.18
C THR A 218 -8.40 -2.48 -11.82
N VAL A 219 -8.89 -3.72 -11.74
CA VAL A 219 -8.27 -4.87 -12.41
C VAL A 219 -8.24 -4.66 -13.92
N LEU A 220 -9.35 -4.22 -14.53
CA LEU A 220 -9.44 -3.97 -15.97
C LEU A 220 -8.49 -2.84 -16.41
N ALA A 221 -8.43 -1.74 -15.65
CA ALA A 221 -7.52 -0.63 -15.91
C ALA A 221 -6.05 -1.08 -15.89
N SER A 222 -5.71 -1.92 -14.91
CA SER A 222 -4.35 -2.42 -14.72
C SER A 222 -3.94 -3.38 -15.84
N ILE A 223 -4.84 -4.28 -16.26
CA ILE A 223 -4.60 -5.15 -17.41
C ILE A 223 -4.39 -4.32 -18.68
N ARG A 224 -5.20 -3.29 -18.89
CA ARG A 224 -5.04 -2.38 -20.04
C ARG A 224 -3.75 -1.55 -19.98
N SER A 225 -3.18 -1.33 -18.79
CA SER A 225 -1.87 -0.67 -18.67
C SER A 225 -0.69 -1.61 -18.95
N LEU A 226 -0.91 -2.94 -18.88
CA LEU A 226 0.09 -3.98 -19.12
C LEU A 226 0.22 -4.37 -20.61
N PHE A 227 -0.77 -4.05 -21.44
CA PHE A 227 -0.85 -4.36 -22.87
C PHE A 227 -1.06 -3.10 -23.70
#